data_AF-A0A131ZD23-F1
#
_entry.id   AF-A0A131ZD23-F1
#
_cell.length_a   1.000
_cell.length_b   1.000
_cell.length_c   1.000
_cell.angle_alpha   90.00
_cell.angle_beta   90.00
_cell.angle_gamma   90.00
#
_symmetry.space_group_name_H-M   'P 1'
#
loop_
_entity.id
_entity.type
_entity.pdbx_description
1 polymer ?
#
loop_
_entity_poly.entity_id
_entity_poly.type
_entity_poly.pdbx_seq_one_letter_code
_entity_poly.pdbx_strand_id
1 'polypeptide(L)'
;VMVRSVDGAVQVEGILGSDLRIKPLLQVARSMEGQIPHKIYKVEEKADPRTVAMAYGARGKGRRGTNRRRNSTRKHDSGSPQRNQDTFVVELHIISDKKHQRDYRKNEELIAYMAVMINAVNLRYVDMARPGVRFILVGITRSKDDAFATIEQGLLDASETLQGMKKYIKNGKVPGNPDILFLVTGLDMFKKDGGKIGKELVGLAFCGTLCTEARVGEGEDTPTTFSGVYTMAHELGHLMGSKHDQTPECPWEEGYLM
;
A
#
# COMPACT_ATOMS: atom_id res chain seq x y z
N VAL A 1 -12.42 6.00 -9.05
CA VAL A 1 -13.15 4.97 -9.83
C VAL A 1 -12.61 4.87 -11.24
N MET A 2 -12.86 3.76 -11.92
CA MET A 2 -12.65 3.52 -13.34
C MET A 2 -14.01 3.53 -14.06
N VAL A 3 -14.08 4.21 -15.20
CA VAL A 3 -15.30 4.30 -16.02
C VAL A 3 -14.99 3.84 -17.43
N ARG A 4 -15.80 2.93 -17.97
CA ARG A 4 -15.67 2.41 -19.34
C ARG A 4 -17.03 2.43 -20.03
N SER A 5 -17.05 2.69 -21.34
CA SER A 5 -18.22 2.45 -22.18
C SER A 5 -18.02 1.15 -22.94
N VAL A 6 -18.98 0.22 -22.81
CA VAL A 6 -18.95 -1.10 -23.46
C VAL A 6 -20.31 -1.33 -24.09
N ASP A 7 -20.35 -1.49 -25.41
CA ASP A 7 -21.58 -1.67 -26.19
C ASP A 7 -22.65 -0.60 -25.91
N GLY A 8 -22.23 0.67 -25.77
CA GLY A 8 -23.12 1.79 -25.46
C GLY A 8 -23.58 1.88 -24.00
N ALA A 9 -23.15 0.96 -23.13
CA ALA A 9 -23.49 0.97 -21.70
C ALA A 9 -22.28 1.33 -20.83
N VAL A 10 -22.53 2.02 -19.71
CA VAL A 10 -21.48 2.46 -18.79
C VAL A 10 -21.17 1.38 -17.75
N GLN A 11 -19.89 1.07 -17.59
CA GLN A 11 -19.35 0.26 -16.50
C GLN A 11 -18.55 1.14 -15.57
N VAL A 12 -18.84 1.06 -14.26
CA VAL A 12 -18.15 1.80 -13.20
C VAL A 12 -17.65 0.79 -12.19
N GLU A 13 -16.35 0.85 -11.90
CA GLU A 13 -15.70 -0.01 -10.92
C GLU A 13 -14.74 0.81 -10.06
N GLY A 14 -14.71 0.56 -8.75
CA GLY A 14 -13.72 1.18 -7.87
C GLY A 14 -14.25 1.50 -6.48
N ILE A 15 -13.66 2.54 -5.90
CA ILE A 15 -13.84 2.96 -4.50
C ILE A 15 -14.77 4.18 -4.44
N LEU A 16 -15.79 4.12 -3.58
CA LEU A 16 -16.74 5.21 -3.33
C LEU A 16 -16.53 5.88 -1.96
N GLY A 17 -15.90 5.18 -1.03
CA GLY A 17 -15.61 5.65 0.32
C GLY A 17 -14.65 4.69 1.03
N SER A 18 -14.43 4.87 2.33
CA SER A 18 -13.56 4.00 3.13
C SER A 18 -14.01 2.54 3.08
N ASP A 19 -15.28 2.26 3.34
CA ASP A 19 -15.85 0.89 3.34
C ASP A 19 -16.66 0.56 2.08
N LEU A 20 -16.93 1.52 1.18
CA LEU A 20 -17.82 1.30 0.02
C LEU A 20 -17.06 1.11 -1.29
N ARG A 21 -17.46 0.08 -2.04
CA ARG A 21 -16.99 -0.24 -3.39
C ARG A 21 -18.16 -0.33 -4.36
N ILE A 22 -17.88 -0.13 -5.64
CA ILE A 22 -18.83 -0.29 -6.75
C ILE A 22 -18.24 -1.21 -7.81
N LYS A 23 -19.05 -2.09 -8.40
CA LYS A 23 -18.67 -2.90 -9.56
C LYS A 23 -19.86 -3.22 -10.47
N PRO A 24 -19.64 -3.45 -11.78
CA PRO A 24 -20.69 -3.89 -12.68
C PRO A 24 -21.07 -5.36 -12.41
N LEU A 25 -22.36 -5.70 -12.58
CA LEU A 25 -22.88 -7.06 -12.47
C LEU A 25 -23.06 -7.66 -13.87
N LEU A 26 -21.97 -8.11 -14.47
CA LEU A 26 -21.94 -8.58 -15.87
C LEU A 26 -22.68 -9.91 -16.12
N GLN A 27 -23.03 -10.63 -15.05
CA GLN A 27 -23.74 -11.92 -15.11
C GLN A 27 -25.27 -11.76 -14.97
N VAL A 28 -25.74 -10.53 -14.78
CA VAL A 28 -27.17 -10.21 -14.61
C VAL A 28 -27.71 -9.60 -15.88
N ALA A 29 -29.01 -9.81 -16.15
CA ALA A 29 -29.69 -9.20 -17.29
C ALA A 29 -29.57 -7.67 -17.24
N ARG A 30 -29.35 -7.07 -18.42
CA ARG A 30 -29.37 -5.62 -18.61
C ARG A 30 -30.79 -5.08 -18.45
N SER A 31 -30.92 -3.78 -18.18
CA SER A 31 -32.23 -3.12 -18.22
C SER A 31 -32.80 -3.13 -19.65
N MET A 32 -34.10 -2.84 -19.81
CA MET A 32 -34.73 -2.72 -21.14
C MET A 32 -34.07 -1.63 -22.00
N GLU A 33 -33.44 -0.63 -21.36
CA GLU A 33 -32.71 0.46 -22.01
C GLU A 33 -31.23 0.09 -22.29
N GLY A 34 -30.83 -1.16 -22.02
CA GLY A 34 -29.47 -1.65 -22.27
C GLY A 34 -28.43 -1.27 -21.21
N GLN A 35 -28.86 -0.67 -20.08
CA GLN A 35 -27.96 -0.30 -18.98
C GLN A 35 -27.46 -1.53 -18.23
N ILE A 36 -26.23 -1.44 -17.71
CA ILE A 36 -25.61 -2.49 -16.90
C ILE A 36 -25.89 -2.19 -15.44
N PRO A 37 -26.45 -3.15 -14.67
CA PRO A 37 -26.62 -2.96 -13.23
C PRO A 37 -25.27 -2.97 -12.50
N HIS A 38 -25.14 -2.14 -11.47
CA HIS A 38 -23.98 -2.10 -10.58
C HIS A 38 -24.37 -2.53 -9.17
N LYS A 39 -23.40 -3.10 -8.45
CA LYS A 39 -23.53 -3.39 -7.02
C LYS A 39 -22.64 -2.43 -6.24
N ILE A 40 -23.24 -1.74 -5.28
CA ILE A 40 -22.51 -1.09 -4.19
C ILE A 40 -22.44 -2.08 -3.03
N TYR A 41 -21.26 -2.29 -2.47
CA TYR A 41 -21.05 -3.25 -1.39
C TYR A 41 -19.97 -2.77 -0.43
N LYS A 42 -20.05 -3.29 0.80
CA LYS A 42 -19.06 -3.02 1.84
C LYS A 42 -17.85 -3.93 1.69
N VAL A 43 -16.68 -3.38 1.94
CA VAL A 43 -15.39 -4.08 2.05
C VAL A 43 -14.73 -3.60 3.34
N GLU A 44 -14.26 -4.55 4.13
CA GLU A 44 -13.36 -4.27 5.24
C GLU A 44 -11.95 -4.06 4.66
N GLU A 45 -11.36 -2.90 4.93
CA GLU A 45 -9.97 -2.68 4.57
C GLU A 45 -9.09 -3.64 5.37
N LYS A 46 -8.09 -4.22 4.70
CA LYS A 46 -6.97 -4.88 5.39
C LYS A 46 -6.27 -3.76 6.16
N ALA A 47 -6.55 -3.70 7.45
CA ALA A 47 -5.98 -2.75 8.38
C ALA A 47 -5.92 -3.46 9.72
N ASP A 48 -4.76 -3.49 10.36
CA ASP A 48 -4.66 -3.95 11.74
C ASP A 48 -4.22 -2.79 12.63
N PRO A 49 -5.05 -2.38 13.62
CA PRO A 49 -4.65 -1.45 14.67
C PRO A 49 -3.45 -1.93 15.51
N ARG A 50 -3.05 -3.21 15.42
CA ARG A 50 -1.97 -3.83 16.22
C ARG A 50 -0.68 -4.13 15.44
N THR A 51 -0.69 -4.12 14.10
CA THR A 51 0.55 -4.08 13.29
C THR A 51 1.32 -2.77 13.45
N VAL A 52 0.62 -1.74 13.97
CA VAL A 52 1.09 -0.45 14.50
C VAL A 52 2.15 -0.57 15.62
N ALA A 53 2.63 -1.79 15.94
CA ALA A 53 3.62 -2.03 16.99
C ALA A 53 5.06 -2.32 16.51
N MET A 54 5.31 -2.74 15.25
CA MET A 54 6.66 -3.21 14.87
C MET A 54 7.18 -2.76 13.50
N ALA A 55 7.73 -1.56 13.43
CA ALA A 55 8.60 -1.14 12.33
C ALA A 55 10.06 -1.60 12.58
N TYR A 56 10.69 -2.25 11.59
CA TYR A 56 12.14 -2.47 11.63
C TYR A 56 12.87 -1.14 11.37
N GLY A 57 13.41 -0.53 12.43
CA GLY A 57 14.42 0.50 12.28
C GLY A 57 15.72 -0.12 11.77
N ALA A 58 16.32 0.45 10.72
CA ALA A 58 17.69 0.13 10.36
C ALA A 58 18.59 0.32 11.59
N ARG A 59 19.31 -0.73 12.01
CA ARG A 59 20.26 -0.67 13.14
C ARG A 59 21.46 0.21 12.77
N GLY A 60 21.26 1.52 12.73
CA GLY A 60 22.31 2.52 12.80
C GLY A 60 22.67 2.75 14.27
N LYS A 61 23.96 2.69 14.61
CA LYS A 61 24.48 2.96 15.96
C LYS A 61 24.05 4.37 16.42
N GLY A 62 22.94 4.47 17.15
CA GLY A 62 22.43 5.72 17.69
C GLY A 62 23.40 6.32 18.70
N ARG A 63 23.93 7.51 18.40
CA ARG A 63 24.57 8.38 19.39
C ARG A 63 23.53 8.72 20.45
N ARG A 64 23.84 8.45 21.72
CA ARG A 64 23.00 8.81 22.89
C ARG A 64 22.78 10.33 22.92
N GLY A 65 21.64 10.77 22.41
CA GLY A 65 21.13 12.13 22.57
C GLY A 65 20.36 12.23 23.88
N THR A 66 20.79 13.15 24.74
CA THR A 66 20.24 13.41 26.07
C THR A 66 18.74 13.73 26.05
N ASN A 67 17.98 13.05 26.93
CA ASN A 67 16.57 13.32 27.22
C ASN A 67 16.36 14.79 27.62
N ARG A 68 15.77 15.58 26.72
CA ARG A 68 15.17 16.88 27.07
C ARG A 68 13.72 16.86 26.62
N ARG A 69 12.83 16.51 27.56
CA ARG A 69 11.38 16.61 27.42
C ARG A 69 11.04 18.06 27.04
N ARG A 70 10.73 18.29 25.77
CA ARG A 70 10.06 19.51 25.31
C ARG A 70 8.63 19.11 24.98
N ASN A 71 7.67 19.60 25.76
CA ASN A 71 6.26 19.59 25.41
C ASN A 71 6.13 20.19 24.00
N SER A 72 5.71 19.40 23.04
CA SER A 72 5.51 19.84 21.67
C SER A 72 4.04 20.18 21.44
N THR A 73 3.51 21.11 22.25
CA THR A 73 2.35 21.92 21.82
C THR A 73 2.85 23.01 20.87
N ARG A 74 3.46 22.60 19.75
CA ARG A 74 3.70 23.52 18.65
C ARG A 74 2.39 23.59 17.87
N LYS A 75 1.59 24.61 18.20
CA LYS A 75 0.74 25.25 17.18
C LYS A 75 1.60 25.36 15.93
N HIS A 76 1.13 24.81 14.80
CA HIS A 76 1.76 24.99 13.50
C HIS A 76 1.69 26.48 13.16
N ASP A 77 2.63 27.25 13.70
CA ASP A 77 2.78 28.66 13.39
C ASP A 77 3.10 28.71 11.90
N SER A 78 2.25 29.44 11.19
CA SER A 78 2.25 29.64 9.74
C SER A 78 3.43 30.54 9.35
N GLY A 79 4.64 30.06 9.60
CA GLY A 79 5.88 30.72 9.22
C GLY A 79 6.12 30.59 7.72
N SER A 80 5.77 31.66 6.98
CA SER A 80 6.05 31.95 5.56
C SER A 80 5.51 30.96 4.51
N PRO A 81 4.77 31.42 3.48
CA PRO A 81 4.42 30.58 2.36
C PRO A 81 5.70 30.28 1.58
N GLN A 82 6.26 29.09 1.75
CA GLN A 82 7.34 28.62 0.89
C GLN A 82 6.83 28.62 -0.55
N ARG A 83 7.49 29.45 -1.37
CA ARG A 83 7.28 29.59 -2.80
C ARG A 83 7.43 28.22 -3.46
N ASN A 84 6.33 27.76 -4.06
CA ASN A 84 6.09 26.47 -4.72
C ASN A 84 5.93 25.29 -3.76
N GLN A 85 4.77 24.63 -3.86
CA GLN A 85 4.48 23.36 -3.19
C GLN A 85 5.43 22.30 -3.72
N ASP A 86 6.56 22.07 -3.04
CA ASP A 86 7.47 20.96 -3.34
C ASP A 86 6.73 19.64 -3.06
N THR A 87 6.00 19.17 -4.06
CA THR A 87 5.42 17.84 -4.06
C THR A 87 6.53 16.86 -4.37
N PHE A 88 6.88 16.07 -3.37
CA PHE A 88 7.80 14.96 -3.51
C PHE A 88 7.08 13.81 -4.23
N VAL A 89 7.47 13.60 -5.50
CA VAL A 89 6.93 12.53 -6.34
C VAL A 89 7.74 11.26 -6.11
N VAL A 90 7.07 10.16 -5.81
CA VAL A 90 7.70 8.86 -5.51
C VAL A 90 7.29 7.82 -6.55
N GLU A 91 8.29 7.23 -7.22
CA GLU A 91 8.08 6.20 -8.23
C GLU A 91 7.83 4.81 -7.61
N LEU A 92 6.65 4.26 -7.86
CA LEU A 92 6.25 2.93 -7.40
C LEU A 92 6.31 1.90 -8.54
N HIS A 93 7.06 0.83 -8.31
CA HIS A 93 6.93 -0.41 -9.08
C HIS A 93 6.22 -1.45 -8.23
N ILE A 94 5.12 -1.99 -8.74
CA ILE A 94 4.31 -2.98 -8.02
C ILE A 94 4.59 -4.37 -8.56
N ILE A 95 4.82 -5.35 -7.68
CA ILE A 95 4.73 -6.76 -8.01
C ILE A 95 3.35 -7.25 -7.56
N SER A 96 2.63 -7.89 -8.48
CA SER A 96 1.46 -8.70 -8.13
C SER A 96 1.89 -10.16 -8.13
N ASP A 97 1.79 -10.83 -6.99
CA ASP A 97 2.15 -12.25 -6.87
C ASP A 97 1.19 -13.17 -7.65
N LYS A 98 1.48 -14.48 -7.69
CA LYS A 98 0.63 -15.45 -8.39
C LYS A 98 -0.78 -15.53 -7.82
N LYS A 99 -0.92 -15.39 -6.49
CA LYS A 99 -2.20 -15.53 -5.80
C LYS A 99 -3.11 -14.34 -6.10
N HIS A 100 -2.59 -13.12 -5.95
CA HIS A 100 -3.28 -11.86 -6.21
C HIS A 100 -3.66 -11.74 -7.68
N GLN A 101 -2.74 -12.03 -8.60
CA GLN A 101 -3.01 -11.75 -10.01
C GLN A 101 -4.01 -12.72 -10.66
N ARG A 102 -4.36 -13.82 -9.98
CA ARG A 102 -5.12 -14.94 -10.55
C ARG A 102 -6.47 -14.52 -11.09
N ASP A 103 -7.08 -13.50 -10.48
CA ASP A 103 -8.43 -13.07 -10.81
C ASP A 103 -8.46 -12.02 -11.94
N TYR A 104 -7.29 -11.60 -12.45
CA TYR A 104 -7.15 -10.69 -13.59
C TYR A 104 -6.74 -11.47 -14.85
N ARG A 105 -7.61 -11.50 -15.86
CA ARG A 105 -7.37 -12.22 -17.12
C ARG A 105 -6.45 -11.44 -18.04
N LYS A 106 -6.61 -10.12 -18.09
CA LYS A 106 -5.86 -9.24 -18.97
C LYS A 106 -4.96 -8.29 -18.19
N ASN A 107 -3.91 -7.79 -18.82
CA ASN A 107 -3.01 -6.84 -18.17
C ASN A 107 -3.72 -5.51 -17.89
N GLU A 108 -4.63 -5.09 -18.78
CA GLU A 108 -5.39 -3.85 -18.65
C GLU A 108 -6.32 -3.85 -17.42
N GLU A 109 -6.76 -5.04 -16.97
CA GLU A 109 -7.56 -5.18 -15.75
C GLU A 109 -6.71 -4.92 -14.52
N LEU A 110 -5.55 -5.58 -14.42
CA LEU A 110 -4.62 -5.38 -13.30
C LEU A 110 -4.03 -3.96 -13.29
N ILE A 111 -3.66 -3.42 -14.45
CA ILE A 111 -3.13 -2.06 -14.58
C ILE A 111 -4.17 -1.05 -14.08
N ALA A 112 -5.41 -1.18 -14.52
CA ALA A 112 -6.45 -0.24 -14.13
C ALA A 112 -6.86 -0.40 -12.65
N TYR A 113 -6.81 -1.62 -12.11
CA TYR A 113 -6.96 -1.88 -10.68
C TYR A 113 -5.87 -1.16 -9.87
N MET A 114 -4.60 -1.37 -10.20
CA MET A 114 -3.48 -0.73 -9.51
C MET A 114 -3.52 0.79 -9.63
N ALA A 115 -3.92 1.33 -10.79
CA ALA A 115 -4.09 2.78 -10.96
C ALA A 115 -5.17 3.36 -10.04
N VAL A 116 -6.31 2.68 -9.89
CA VAL A 116 -7.37 3.09 -8.95
C VAL A 116 -6.87 2.96 -7.50
N MET A 117 -6.15 1.89 -7.17
CA MET A 117 -5.58 1.67 -5.84
C MET A 117 -4.59 2.78 -5.47
N ILE A 118 -3.65 3.13 -6.36
CA ILE A 118 -2.66 4.20 -6.13
C ILE A 118 -3.32 5.58 -6.05
N ASN A 119 -4.36 5.85 -6.83
CA ASN A 119 -5.13 7.08 -6.65
C ASN A 119 -5.76 7.15 -5.26
N ALA A 120 -6.30 6.05 -4.75
CA ALA A 120 -6.87 5.99 -3.41
C ALA A 120 -5.82 6.10 -2.30
N VAL A 121 -4.63 5.51 -2.49
CA VAL A 121 -3.47 5.73 -1.63
C VAL A 121 -3.12 7.21 -1.60
N ASN A 122 -2.99 7.86 -2.76
CA ASN A 122 -2.69 9.30 -2.84
C ASN A 122 -3.71 10.17 -2.08
N LEU A 123 -4.99 9.77 -2.04
CA LEU A 123 -6.01 10.45 -1.23
C LEU A 123 -5.73 10.43 0.28
N ARG A 124 -4.94 9.45 0.79
CA ARG A 124 -4.51 9.43 2.20
C ARG A 124 -3.37 10.41 2.50
N TYR A 125 -2.74 10.97 1.46
CA TYR A 125 -1.58 11.85 1.56
C TYR A 125 -1.90 13.31 1.20
N VAL A 126 -3.14 13.62 0.79
CA VAL A 126 -3.53 14.96 0.30
C VAL A 126 -3.39 16.07 1.34
N ASP A 127 -3.48 15.73 2.62
CA ASP A 127 -3.35 16.70 3.72
C ASP A 127 -1.88 16.99 4.07
N MET A 128 -0.91 16.29 3.47
CA MET A 128 0.51 16.59 3.63
C MET A 128 0.89 17.83 2.81
N ALA A 129 1.47 18.83 3.48
CA ALA A 129 1.83 20.10 2.84
C ALA A 129 3.34 20.38 2.75
N ARG A 130 4.18 19.76 3.60
CA ARG A 130 5.62 20.09 3.72
C ARG A 130 6.48 18.85 4.05
N PRO A 131 6.94 18.10 3.03
CA PRO A 131 6.55 18.22 1.63
C PRO A 131 5.13 17.69 1.40
N GLY A 132 4.51 18.06 0.29
CA GLY A 132 3.42 17.26 -0.25
C GLY A 132 3.99 15.94 -0.80
N VAL A 133 3.23 14.86 -0.79
CA VAL A 133 3.69 13.55 -1.29
C VAL A 133 2.72 13.06 -2.36
N ARG A 134 3.26 12.54 -3.46
CA ARG A 134 2.47 11.90 -4.51
C ARG A 134 3.17 10.68 -5.08
N PHE A 135 2.50 9.55 -5.05
CA PHE A 135 2.97 8.31 -5.66
C PHE A 135 2.56 8.24 -7.14
N ILE A 136 3.47 7.81 -7.99
CA ILE A 136 3.21 7.51 -9.40
C ILE A 136 3.58 6.07 -9.71
N LEU A 137 2.73 5.39 -10.48
CA LEU A 137 2.99 4.04 -10.93
C LEU A 137 3.94 4.08 -12.14
N VAL A 138 5.13 3.50 -12.01
CA VAL A 138 6.11 3.41 -13.11
C VAL A 138 6.24 2.01 -13.70
N GLY A 139 5.74 0.98 -13.01
CA GLY A 139 5.77 -0.39 -13.50
C GLY A 139 4.89 -1.33 -12.69
N ILE A 140 4.40 -2.38 -13.37
CA ILE A 140 3.73 -3.52 -12.73
C ILE A 140 4.37 -4.81 -13.25
N THR A 141 4.86 -5.64 -12.34
CA THR A 141 5.32 -7.00 -12.63
C THR A 141 4.25 -8.00 -12.22
N ARG A 142 3.80 -8.82 -13.17
CA ARG A 142 3.06 -10.06 -12.90
C ARG A 142 4.06 -11.18 -12.62
N SER A 143 4.18 -11.58 -11.37
CA SER A 143 5.13 -12.62 -10.96
C SER A 143 4.69 -14.00 -11.46
N LYS A 144 5.60 -14.83 -11.94
CA LYS A 144 5.27 -16.18 -12.46
C LYS A 144 5.61 -17.30 -11.49
N ASP A 145 6.62 -17.08 -10.66
CA ASP A 145 7.22 -18.06 -9.76
C ASP A 145 7.34 -17.55 -8.31
N ASP A 146 7.09 -16.26 -8.07
CA ASP A 146 7.24 -15.61 -6.77
C ASP A 146 8.63 -15.87 -6.16
N ALA A 147 9.69 -15.86 -6.99
CA ALA A 147 11.06 -16.24 -6.59
C ALA A 147 11.69 -15.40 -5.44
N PHE A 148 11.04 -14.31 -5.04
CA PHE A 148 11.43 -13.46 -3.90
C PHE A 148 10.70 -13.85 -2.60
N ALA A 149 9.63 -14.63 -2.67
CA ALA A 149 8.75 -14.94 -1.55
C ALA A 149 9.14 -16.24 -0.86
N THR A 150 8.99 -16.23 0.46
CA THR A 150 9.06 -17.43 1.30
C THR A 150 7.65 -17.77 1.73
N ILE A 151 7.17 -18.96 1.39
CA ILE A 151 5.82 -19.43 1.70
C ILE A 151 5.91 -20.65 2.60
N GLU A 152 5.25 -20.59 3.74
CA GLU A 152 5.16 -21.70 4.69
C GLU A 152 3.70 -22.00 5.02
N GLN A 153 3.29 -23.26 4.85
CA GLN A 153 1.92 -23.70 5.12
C GLN A 153 0.84 -22.87 4.38
N GLY A 154 1.18 -22.33 3.20
CA GLY A 154 0.28 -21.51 2.39
C GLY A 154 0.16 -20.04 2.84
N LEU A 155 0.97 -19.61 3.81
CA LEU A 155 1.07 -18.24 4.27
C LEU A 155 2.40 -17.62 3.82
N LEU A 156 2.42 -16.31 3.59
CA LEU A 156 3.63 -15.57 3.23
C LEU A 156 4.45 -15.22 4.49
N ASP A 157 5.71 -15.67 4.56
CA ASP A 157 6.64 -15.20 5.61
C ASP A 157 7.11 -13.80 5.25
N ALA A 158 6.59 -12.81 5.96
CA ALA A 158 6.80 -11.41 5.63
C ALA A 158 8.27 -10.98 5.74
N SER A 159 8.93 -11.42 6.81
CA SER A 159 10.30 -10.98 7.09
C SER A 159 11.29 -11.58 6.10
N GLU A 160 11.14 -12.86 5.76
CA GLU A 160 11.98 -13.51 4.75
C GLU A 160 11.66 -13.00 3.34
N THR A 161 10.39 -12.73 3.02
CA THR A 161 9.98 -12.19 1.72
C THR A 161 10.56 -10.79 1.48
N LEU A 162 10.53 -9.88 2.45
CA LEU A 162 11.20 -8.57 2.33
C LEU A 162 12.71 -8.69 2.05
N GLN A 163 13.40 -9.62 2.70
CA GLN A 163 14.82 -9.86 2.40
C GLN A 163 15.01 -10.45 1.00
N GLY A 164 14.10 -11.32 0.57
CA GLY A 164 14.06 -11.85 -0.80
C GLY A 164 13.85 -10.76 -1.85
N MET A 165 12.94 -9.81 -1.61
CA MET A 165 12.69 -8.67 -2.50
C MET A 165 13.92 -7.76 -2.65
N LYS A 166 14.68 -7.52 -1.57
CA LYS A 166 15.96 -6.80 -1.67
C LYS A 166 16.95 -7.50 -2.60
N LYS A 167 17.07 -8.82 -2.45
CA LYS A 167 17.92 -9.64 -3.35
C LYS A 167 17.38 -9.59 -4.78
N TYR A 168 16.06 -9.57 -4.96
CA TYR A 168 15.41 -9.49 -6.26
C TYR A 168 15.76 -8.20 -7.02
N ILE A 169 15.74 -7.05 -6.33
CA ILE A 169 16.25 -5.77 -6.88
C ILE A 169 17.72 -5.90 -7.24
N LYS A 170 18.56 -6.34 -6.30
CA LYS A 170 20.02 -6.45 -6.48
C LYS A 170 20.41 -7.34 -7.67
N ASN A 171 19.62 -8.37 -7.93
CA ASN A 171 19.84 -9.31 -9.04
C ASN A 171 19.30 -8.80 -10.39
N GLY A 172 18.86 -7.53 -10.48
CA GLY A 172 18.38 -6.91 -11.70
C GLY A 172 17.07 -7.51 -12.22
N LYS A 173 16.26 -8.10 -11.34
CA LYS A 173 14.99 -8.75 -11.71
C LYS A 173 13.80 -7.78 -11.78
N VAL A 174 14.02 -6.53 -11.39
CA VAL A 174 13.03 -5.44 -11.49
C VAL A 174 13.39 -4.54 -12.67
N PRO A 175 12.47 -4.33 -13.64
CA PRO A 175 12.69 -3.36 -14.71
C PRO A 175 12.86 -1.94 -14.18
N GLY A 176 13.78 -1.17 -14.77
CA GLY A 176 14.02 0.22 -14.40
C GLY A 176 14.72 0.38 -13.04
N ASN A 177 14.54 1.55 -12.42
CA ASN A 177 15.14 1.88 -11.13
C ASN A 177 14.13 2.68 -10.26
N PRO A 178 12.98 2.08 -9.90
CA PRO A 178 11.94 2.77 -9.14
C PRO A 178 12.43 3.15 -7.74
N ASP A 179 11.81 4.18 -7.15
CA ASP A 179 12.07 4.60 -5.78
C ASP A 179 11.61 3.55 -4.76
N ILE A 180 10.52 2.84 -5.03
CA ILE A 180 9.99 1.77 -4.18
C ILE A 180 9.59 0.57 -5.04
N LEU A 181 9.94 -0.63 -4.56
CA LEU A 181 9.33 -1.88 -5.01
C LEU A 181 8.32 -2.34 -3.97
N PHE A 182 7.04 -2.44 -4.35
CA PHE A 182 5.97 -2.87 -3.46
C PHE A 182 5.38 -4.21 -3.92
N LEU A 183 5.24 -5.18 -3.01
CA LEU A 183 4.55 -6.43 -3.27
C LEU A 183 3.09 -6.31 -2.82
N VAL A 184 2.16 -6.57 -3.76
CA VAL A 184 0.76 -6.81 -3.44
C VAL A 184 0.52 -8.31 -3.49
N THR A 185 0.22 -8.89 -2.32
CA THR A 185 -0.02 -10.33 -2.17
C THR A 185 -1.48 -10.65 -1.92
N GLY A 186 -1.95 -11.75 -2.48
CA GLY A 186 -3.28 -12.30 -2.20
C GLY A 186 -3.23 -13.43 -1.15
N LEU A 187 -2.06 -13.68 -0.56
CA LEU A 187 -1.85 -14.63 0.51
C LEU A 187 -2.01 -13.92 1.84
N ASP A 188 -2.48 -14.66 2.85
CA ASP A 188 -2.38 -14.19 4.22
C ASP A 188 -0.90 -14.28 4.67
N MET A 189 -0.46 -13.29 5.44
CA MET A 189 0.91 -13.09 5.88
C MET A 189 1.09 -13.53 7.32
N PHE A 190 2.34 -13.86 7.65
CA PHE A 190 2.74 -14.04 9.03
C PHE A 190 4.16 -13.52 9.24
N LYS A 191 4.51 -13.37 10.51
CA LYS A 191 5.87 -13.09 10.93
C LYS A 191 6.29 -14.04 12.05
N LYS A 192 7.58 -14.40 12.05
CA LYS A 192 8.20 -15.14 13.16
C LYS A 192 8.93 -14.18 14.08
N ASP A 193 8.47 -14.08 15.33
CA ASP A 193 9.20 -13.39 16.39
C ASP A 193 9.65 -14.41 17.44
N GLY A 194 10.97 -14.61 17.55
CA GLY A 194 11.56 -15.60 18.46
C GLY A 194 11.09 -17.04 18.20
N GLY A 195 10.79 -17.38 16.94
CA GLY A 195 10.30 -18.70 16.54
C GLY A 195 8.79 -18.90 16.67
N LYS A 196 8.03 -17.92 17.18
CA LYS A 196 6.57 -17.96 17.25
C LYS A 196 5.95 -17.27 16.03
N ILE A 197 4.98 -17.92 15.40
CA ILE A 197 4.22 -17.38 14.27
C ILE A 197 3.13 -16.44 14.78
N GLY A 198 3.23 -15.16 14.43
CA GLY A 198 2.15 -14.17 14.57
C GLY A 198 1.45 -13.99 13.22
N LYS A 199 0.12 -14.15 13.18
CA LYS A 199 -0.72 -14.07 11.98
C LYS A 199 -1.57 -12.79 11.90
N GLU A 200 -1.32 -11.83 12.77
CA GLU A 200 -2.07 -10.56 12.81
C GLU A 200 -1.50 -9.52 11.81
N LEU A 201 -0.49 -9.90 11.02
CA LEU A 201 0.20 -9.01 10.09
C LEU A 201 -0.53 -8.93 8.74
N VAL A 202 -0.79 -7.71 8.24
CA VAL A 202 -1.35 -7.49 6.90
C VAL A 202 -0.39 -6.78 5.94
N GLY A 203 0.76 -6.31 6.41
CA GLY A 203 1.80 -5.67 5.61
C GLY A 203 3.09 -5.48 6.39
N LEU A 204 4.20 -5.25 5.69
CA LEU A 204 5.49 -4.98 6.32
C LEU A 204 6.39 -4.17 5.38
N ALA A 205 7.11 -3.21 5.93
CA ALA A 205 8.13 -2.47 5.22
C ALA A 205 9.33 -2.13 6.09
N PHE A 206 10.45 -1.81 5.45
CA PHE A 206 11.56 -1.17 6.13
C PHE A 206 11.24 0.31 6.39
N CYS A 207 11.66 0.81 7.55
CA CYS A 207 11.41 2.20 7.93
C CYS A 207 12.57 3.12 7.50
N GLY A 208 12.24 4.19 6.76
CA GLY A 208 13.18 5.25 6.36
C GLY A 208 14.22 4.81 5.34
N THR A 209 13.87 3.89 4.45
CA THR A 209 14.80 3.23 3.53
C THR A 209 14.59 3.60 2.06
N LEU A 210 13.69 4.55 1.76
CA LEU A 210 13.42 5.03 0.39
C LEU A 210 14.68 5.25 -0.45
N CYS A 211 15.70 5.90 0.13
CA CYS A 211 16.96 6.23 -0.55
C CYS A 211 18.05 5.16 -0.39
N THR A 212 17.68 3.90 -0.13
CA THR A 212 18.62 2.80 0.16
C THR A 212 18.28 1.54 -0.64
N GLU A 213 19.14 0.54 -0.60
CA GLU A 213 18.86 -0.78 -1.21
C GLU A 213 17.67 -1.52 -0.57
N ALA A 214 17.20 -1.08 0.60
CA ALA A 214 16.08 -1.66 1.34
C ALA A 214 14.73 -0.95 1.10
N ARG A 215 14.56 -0.32 -0.07
CA ARG A 215 13.35 0.38 -0.52
C ARG A 215 12.20 -0.57 -0.94
N VAL A 216 11.87 -1.52 -0.07
CA VAL A 216 10.87 -2.58 -0.33
C VAL A 216 9.81 -2.62 0.76
N GLY A 217 8.56 -2.81 0.34
CA GLY A 217 7.41 -3.02 1.20
C GLY A 217 6.47 -4.07 0.61
N GLU A 218 5.59 -4.61 1.43
CA GLU A 218 4.62 -5.62 1.03
C GLU A 218 3.33 -5.48 1.81
N GLY A 219 2.21 -5.86 1.19
CA GLY A 219 0.90 -5.78 1.82
C GLY A 219 -0.11 -6.69 1.17
N GLU A 220 -1.02 -7.19 2.01
CA GLU A 220 -2.16 -8.00 1.59
C GLU A 220 -3.19 -7.16 0.85
N ASP A 221 -3.74 -7.73 -0.21
CA ASP A 221 -4.91 -7.23 -0.89
C ASP A 221 -5.77 -8.40 -1.40
N THR A 222 -7.08 -8.27 -1.26
CA THR A 222 -8.01 -9.20 -1.90
C THR A 222 -8.32 -8.68 -3.31
N PRO A 223 -7.97 -9.43 -4.38
CA PRO A 223 -8.15 -8.99 -5.75
C PRO A 223 -9.57 -8.48 -6.01
N THR A 224 -9.70 -7.42 -6.81
CA THR A 224 -10.98 -6.79 -7.19
C THR A 224 -11.75 -6.09 -6.05
N THR A 225 -11.17 -5.96 -4.85
CA THR A 225 -11.87 -5.35 -3.70
C THR A 225 -11.25 -4.04 -3.22
N PHE A 226 -9.99 -3.76 -3.57
CA PHE A 226 -9.20 -2.65 -3.05
C PHE A 226 -9.14 -2.66 -1.51
N SER A 227 -8.99 -3.84 -0.91
CA SER A 227 -8.94 -3.95 0.55
C SER A 227 -7.57 -3.55 1.10
N GLY A 228 -6.49 -3.67 0.32
CA GLY A 228 -5.12 -3.32 0.72
C GLY A 228 -4.75 -1.84 0.60
N VAL A 229 -5.70 -0.93 0.31
CA VAL A 229 -5.42 0.51 0.15
C VAL A 229 -4.82 1.10 1.43
N TYR A 230 -5.41 0.76 2.58
CA TYR A 230 -4.91 1.19 3.88
C TYR A 230 -3.49 0.68 4.12
N THR A 231 -3.30 -0.65 4.07
CA THR A 231 -1.99 -1.29 4.26
C THR A 231 -0.93 -0.66 3.39
N MET A 232 -1.19 -0.54 2.08
CA MET A 232 -0.20 0.04 1.17
C MET A 232 0.13 1.49 1.55
N ALA A 233 -0.87 2.31 1.87
CA ALA A 233 -0.62 3.67 2.33
C ALA A 233 0.24 3.70 3.60
N HIS A 234 -0.03 2.84 4.57
CA HIS A 234 0.72 2.74 5.83
C HIS A 234 2.19 2.33 5.59
N GLU A 235 2.41 1.25 4.84
CA GLU A 235 3.75 0.73 4.57
C GLU A 235 4.60 1.68 3.71
N LEU A 236 3.97 2.42 2.79
CA LEU A 236 4.64 3.52 2.07
C LEU A 236 5.08 4.64 3.02
N GLY A 237 4.28 4.92 4.06
CA GLY A 237 4.62 5.87 5.12
C GLY A 237 5.89 5.45 5.87
N HIS A 238 5.99 4.16 6.21
CA HIS A 238 7.22 3.59 6.77
C HIS A 238 8.43 3.79 5.87
N LEU A 239 8.32 3.46 4.59
CA LEU A 239 9.43 3.61 3.64
C LEU A 239 9.95 5.04 3.56
N MET A 240 9.04 6.02 3.67
CA MET A 240 9.37 7.45 3.72
C MET A 240 9.87 7.94 5.09
N GLY A 241 9.85 7.09 6.11
CA GLY A 241 10.47 7.35 7.42
C GLY A 241 9.50 7.61 8.56
N SER A 242 8.19 7.52 8.35
CA SER A 242 7.22 7.60 9.43
C SER A 242 7.32 6.37 10.32
N LYS A 243 7.37 6.59 11.63
CA LYS A 243 7.16 5.53 12.62
C LYS A 243 5.69 5.49 12.97
N HIS A 244 5.28 4.43 13.64
CA HIS A 244 3.93 4.33 14.15
C HIS A 244 3.56 5.48 15.08
N ASP A 245 2.30 5.90 15.07
CA ASP A 245 1.78 6.87 16.02
C ASP A 245 1.65 6.21 17.39
N GLN A 246 2.57 6.56 18.29
CA GLN A 246 2.64 6.02 19.65
C GLN A 246 2.02 6.98 20.68
N THR A 247 1.37 8.03 20.21
CA THR A 247 0.94 9.17 21.00
C THR A 247 -0.59 9.27 21.00
N PRO A 248 -1.25 9.52 22.14
CA PRO A 248 -2.71 9.69 22.21
C PRO A 248 -3.25 10.79 21.29
N GLU A 249 -2.41 11.73 20.86
CA GLU A 249 -2.75 12.83 19.96
C GLU A 249 -2.94 12.42 18.49
N CYS A 250 -2.59 11.19 18.13
CA CYS A 250 -2.74 10.63 16.79
C CYS A 250 -3.39 9.23 16.85
N PRO A 251 -4.62 9.08 17.35
CA PRO A 251 -5.22 7.77 17.53
C PRO A 251 -5.72 7.21 16.20
N TRP A 252 -5.46 5.94 15.95
CA TRP A 252 -5.94 5.23 14.75
C TRP A 252 -7.47 5.34 14.56
N GLU A 253 -8.23 5.38 15.66
CA GLU A 253 -9.69 5.54 15.70
C GLU A 253 -10.17 6.83 15.02
N GLU A 254 -9.33 7.86 14.99
CA GLU A 254 -9.59 9.14 14.35
C GLU A 254 -9.08 9.19 12.90
N GLY A 255 -8.61 8.05 12.37
CA GLY A 255 -8.18 7.91 10.97
C GLY A 255 -6.72 8.30 10.71
N TYR A 256 -5.91 8.42 11.76
CA TYR A 256 -4.46 8.57 11.63
C TYR A 256 -3.85 7.33 10.99
N LEU A 257 -2.93 7.56 10.05
CA LEU A 257 -2.46 6.51 9.15
C LEU A 257 -1.38 5.62 9.78
N MET A 258 -0.54 6.15 10.68
CA MET A 258 0.69 5.49 11.12
C MET A 258 0.58 4.90 12.51
#